data_AF-A0A7K8HFA8-F1
#
_entry.id   AF-A0A7K8HFA8-F1
#
_cell.length_a   1.000
_cell.length_b   1.000
_cell.length_c   1.000
_cell.angle_alpha   90.00
_cell.angle_beta   90.00
_cell.angle_gamma   90.00
#
_symmetry.space_group_name_H-M   'P 1'
#
loop_
_entity.id
_entity.type
_entity.pdbx_description
1 polymer ?
#
loop_
_entity_poly.entity_id
_entity_poly.type
_entity_poly.pdbx_seq_one_letter_code
_entity_poly.pdbx_strand_id
1 'polypeptide(L)'
;FQVEIENLDYHYFLPLFFDGLRETEFPYEFFARQGVHDMLEHGGNKILPVVPQLIIPIKDALNLRNRQILCTTLKVLQHLVVSAEMVGEALVPYYRQILPVLSIFKNMNVNLGDGIEYSQQKRENIGVLIQETLELFERYGGEHAFINIKYMIPTYWSC
;
A
#
# COMPACT_ATOMS: atom_id res chain seq x y z
N PHE A 1 15.92 15.15 3.85
CA PHE A 1 16.89 14.68 2.84
C PHE A 1 18.07 15.67 2.74
N GLN A 2 19.26 15.21 2.33
CA GLN A 2 20.41 16.10 2.06
C GLN A 2 20.28 16.84 0.72
N VAL A 3 19.38 16.36 -0.15
CA VAL A 3 18.98 16.97 -1.43
C VAL A 3 17.47 17.22 -1.36
N GLU A 4 16.97 18.26 -2.01
CA GLU A 4 15.52 18.52 -2.10
C GLU A 4 14.80 17.36 -2.80
N ILE A 5 13.67 16.92 -2.24
CA ILE A 5 12.90 15.76 -2.73
C ILE A 5 12.49 15.96 -4.20
N GLU A 6 12.12 17.19 -4.55
CA GLU A 6 11.74 17.59 -5.89
C GLU A 6 12.84 17.37 -6.93
N ASN A 7 14.11 17.29 -6.53
CA ASN A 7 15.26 17.10 -7.43
C ASN A 7 15.72 15.65 -7.52
N LEU A 8 15.08 14.72 -6.79
CA LEU A 8 15.43 13.30 -6.82
C LEU A 8 14.97 12.64 -8.14
N ASP A 9 15.73 11.64 -8.57
CA ASP A 9 15.32 10.72 -9.64
C ASP A 9 14.35 9.67 -9.06
N TYR A 10 13.06 9.87 -9.35
CA TYR A 10 12.00 9.00 -8.85
C TYR A 10 12.06 7.59 -9.45
N HIS A 11 12.61 7.42 -10.66
CA HIS A 11 12.76 6.07 -11.24
C HIS A 11 13.80 5.25 -10.48
N TYR A 12 14.78 5.88 -9.85
CA TYR A 12 15.77 5.19 -9.03
C TYR A 12 15.36 5.08 -7.56
N PHE A 13 15.02 6.22 -6.95
CA PHE A 13 14.87 6.29 -5.49
C PHE A 13 13.53 5.74 -5.01
N LEU A 14 12.42 5.97 -5.72
CA LEU A 14 11.12 5.53 -5.21
C LEU A 14 11.03 3.99 -5.16
N PRO A 15 11.42 3.23 -6.19
CA PRO A 15 11.47 1.77 -6.10
C PRO A 15 12.41 1.28 -5.00
N LEU A 16 13.57 1.92 -4.82
CA LEU A 16 14.53 1.56 -3.78
C LEU A 16 13.94 1.72 -2.37
N PHE A 17 13.21 2.80 -2.11
CA PHE A 17 12.51 3.00 -0.83
C PHE A 17 11.35 2.02 -0.64
N PHE A 18 10.63 1.69 -1.71
CA PHE A 18 9.57 0.68 -1.68
C PHE A 18 10.12 -0.73 -1.41
N ASP A 19 11.31 -1.09 -1.93
CA ASP A 19 11.99 -2.34 -1.60
C ASP A 19 12.32 -2.42 -0.10
N GLY A 20 12.62 -1.28 0.52
CA GLY A 20 12.85 -1.15 1.95
C GLY A 20 11.62 -1.39 2.84
N LEU A 21 10.41 -1.50 2.28
CA LEU A 21 9.20 -1.80 3.07
C LEU A 21 9.25 -3.17 3.76
N ARG A 22 10.13 -4.06 3.31
CA ARG A 22 10.39 -5.36 3.94
C ARG A 22 11.24 -5.28 5.21
N GLU A 23 11.92 -4.16 5.43
CA GLU A 23 12.81 -4.00 6.57
C GLU A 23 12.01 -3.88 7.88
N THR A 24 12.51 -4.51 8.94
CA THR A 24 11.93 -4.45 10.29
C THR A 24 12.93 -3.96 11.34
N GLU A 25 14.20 -3.81 10.96
CA GLU A 25 15.25 -3.42 11.89
C GLU A 25 15.46 -1.91 11.89
N PHE A 26 15.65 -1.34 13.09
CA PHE A 26 16.09 0.04 13.23
C PHE A 26 17.59 0.15 12.88
N PRO A 27 18.01 1.15 12.09
CA PRO A 27 17.24 2.31 11.62
C PRO A 27 16.60 2.16 10.23
N TYR A 28 16.81 1.02 9.56
CA TYR A 28 16.43 0.82 8.15
C TYR A 28 14.92 0.96 7.92
N GLU A 29 14.09 0.33 8.76
CA GLU A 29 12.63 0.40 8.59
C GLU A 29 12.09 1.83 8.71
N PHE A 30 12.72 2.65 9.56
CA PHE A 30 12.30 4.03 9.80
C PHE A 30 12.61 4.90 8.59
N PHE A 31 13.84 4.82 8.08
CA PHE A 31 14.25 5.60 6.91
C PHE A 31 13.53 5.14 5.63
N ALA A 32 13.28 3.84 5.47
CA ALA A 32 12.51 3.33 4.34
C ALA A 32 11.10 3.93 4.32
N ARG A 33 10.38 3.84 5.45
CA ARG A 33 9.00 4.35 5.56
C ARG A 33 8.92 5.86 5.41
N GLN A 34 9.81 6.61 6.07
CA GLN A 34 9.81 8.06 5.96
C GLN A 34 10.17 8.50 4.54
N GLY A 35 11.12 7.82 3.90
CA GLY A 35 11.50 8.10 2.51
C GLY A 35 10.35 7.90 1.53
N VAL A 36 9.61 6.79 1.66
CA VAL A 36 8.38 6.57 0.87
C VAL A 36 7.36 7.68 1.12
N HIS A 37 7.07 8.00 2.38
CA HIS A 37 6.08 9.02 2.71
C HIS A 37 6.44 10.38 2.11
N ASP A 38 7.66 10.85 2.34
CA ASP A 38 8.11 12.15 1.89
C ASP A 38 8.11 12.25 0.36
N MET A 39 8.52 11.17 -0.33
CA MET A 39 8.54 11.15 -1.80
C MET A 39 7.13 11.09 -2.40
N LEU A 40 6.19 10.39 -1.78
CA LEU A 40 4.79 10.38 -2.23
C LEU A 40 4.11 11.73 -1.98
N GLU A 41 4.40 12.38 -0.85
CA GLU A 41 3.81 13.68 -0.50
C GLU A 41 4.27 14.80 -1.45
N HIS A 42 5.55 14.80 -1.83
CA HIS A 42 6.16 15.90 -2.61
C HIS A 42 6.47 15.52 -4.07
N GLY A 43 6.11 14.32 -4.52
CA GLY A 43 6.50 13.82 -5.84
C GLY A 43 5.63 14.33 -6.99
N GLY A 44 4.37 14.66 -6.72
CA GLY A 44 3.43 15.16 -7.74
C GLY A 44 3.41 14.30 -9.00
N ASN A 45 3.61 14.92 -10.15
CA ASN A 45 3.56 14.25 -11.46
C ASN A 45 4.71 13.24 -11.73
N LYS A 46 5.72 13.16 -10.86
CA LYS A 46 6.84 12.20 -11.00
C LYS A 46 6.49 10.81 -10.52
N ILE A 47 5.39 10.64 -9.78
CA ILE A 47 4.99 9.35 -9.20
C ILE A 47 4.37 8.45 -10.28
N LEU A 48 3.46 9.01 -11.09
CA LEU A 48 2.70 8.28 -12.10
C LEU A 48 3.58 7.44 -13.06
N PRO A 49 4.69 7.98 -13.63
CA PRO A 49 5.57 7.20 -14.52
C PRO A 49 6.28 6.01 -13.85
N VAL A 50 6.37 6.01 -12.52
CA VAL A 50 7.13 5.00 -11.75
C VAL A 50 6.24 3.88 -11.23
N VAL A 51 4.91 4.04 -11.25
CA VAL A 51 3.94 3.03 -10.76
C VAL A 51 4.26 1.60 -11.20
N PRO A 52 4.59 1.30 -12.48
CA PRO A 52 4.93 -0.07 -12.91
C PRO A 52 6.13 -0.69 -12.16
N GLN A 53 7.08 0.14 -11.72
CA GLN A 53 8.30 -0.30 -11.04
C GLN A 53 8.04 -0.64 -9.57
N LEU A 54 6.98 -0.09 -8.98
CA LEU A 54 6.62 -0.31 -7.57
C LEU A 54 5.91 -1.65 -7.35
N ILE A 55 5.38 -2.26 -8.41
CA ILE A 55 4.50 -3.44 -8.31
C ILE A 55 5.23 -4.64 -7.69
N ILE A 56 6.48 -4.89 -8.09
CA ILE A 56 7.28 -6.00 -7.55
C ILE A 56 7.63 -5.78 -6.07
N PRO A 57 8.22 -4.63 -5.65
CA PRO A 57 8.46 -4.34 -4.24
C PRO A 57 7.22 -4.48 -3.35
N ILE A 58 6.07 -3.95 -3.80
CA ILE A 58 4.78 -4.04 -3.08
C ILE A 58 4.39 -5.51 -2.90
N LYS A 59 4.40 -6.27 -4.00
CA LYS A 59 4.01 -7.68 -3.99
C LYS A 59 4.91 -8.49 -3.05
N ASP A 60 6.21 -8.25 -3.09
CA ASP A 60 7.19 -8.97 -2.27
C ASP A 60 7.01 -8.65 -0.78
N ALA A 61 6.80 -7.38 -0.43
CA ALA A 61 6.50 -6.98 0.96
C ALA A 61 5.21 -7.64 1.49
N LEU A 62 4.14 -7.65 0.69
CA LEU A 62 2.89 -8.32 1.08
C LEU A 62 3.05 -9.84 1.22
N ASN A 63 3.89 -10.48 0.39
CA ASN A 63 4.13 -11.92 0.40
C ASN A 63 4.91 -12.42 1.62
N LEU A 64 5.57 -11.53 2.37
CA LEU A 64 6.27 -11.91 3.61
C LEU A 64 5.31 -12.38 4.72
N ARG A 65 4.02 -12.06 4.61
CA ARG A 65 2.98 -12.45 5.59
C ARG A 65 3.28 -11.99 7.02
N ASN A 66 4.16 -11.01 7.18
CA ASN A 66 4.46 -10.39 8.47
C ASN A 66 3.44 -9.28 8.75
N ARG A 67 2.79 -9.33 9.92
CA ARG A 67 1.73 -8.39 10.31
C ARG A 67 2.17 -6.92 10.26
N GLN A 68 3.37 -6.60 10.73
CA GLN A 68 3.90 -5.23 10.74
C GLN A 68 4.16 -4.71 9.32
N ILE A 69 4.74 -5.56 8.47
CA ILE A 69 5.02 -5.23 7.06
C ILE A 69 3.71 -5.06 6.29
N LEU A 70 2.73 -5.95 6.49
CA LEU A 70 1.40 -5.87 5.87
C LEU A 70 0.71 -4.55 6.20
N CYS A 71 0.59 -4.20 7.49
CA CYS A 71 -0.04 -2.94 7.92
C CYS A 71 0.67 -1.72 7.32
N THR A 72 2.00 -1.73 7.27
CA THR A 72 2.78 -0.63 6.72
C THR A 72 2.59 -0.51 5.22
N THR A 73 2.66 -1.63 4.50
CA THR A 73 2.51 -1.67 3.04
C THR A 73 1.10 -1.26 2.62
N LEU A 74 0.06 -1.67 3.37
CA LEU A 74 -1.31 -1.20 3.16
C LEU A 74 -1.42 0.32 3.32
N LYS A 75 -0.87 0.89 4.40
CA LYS A 75 -0.88 2.35 4.61
C LYS A 75 -0.13 3.10 3.49
N VAL A 76 0.97 2.54 3.01
CA VAL A 76 1.71 3.09 1.86
C VAL A 76 0.88 3.01 0.57
N LEU A 77 0.16 1.91 0.32
CA LEU A 77 -0.75 1.78 -0.82
C LEU A 77 -1.88 2.81 -0.77
N GLN A 78 -2.46 3.05 0.42
CA GLN A 78 -3.48 4.08 0.63
C GLN A 78 -2.92 5.47 0.32
N HIS A 79 -1.68 5.77 0.72
CA HIS A 79 -1.04 7.04 0.38
C HIS A 79 -0.73 7.14 -1.12
N LEU A 80 -0.20 6.08 -1.73
CA LEU A 80 0.15 6.03 -3.15
C LEU A 80 -1.05 6.41 -4.03
N VAL A 81 -2.23 5.82 -3.80
CA VAL A 81 -3.40 6.07 -4.66
C VAL A 81 -3.94 7.50 -4.58
N VAL A 82 -3.65 8.23 -3.50
CA VAL A 82 -4.07 9.63 -3.34
C VAL A 82 -2.95 10.63 -3.62
N SER A 83 -1.72 10.15 -3.86
CA SER A 83 -0.52 11.00 -3.98
C SER A 83 -0.47 11.86 -5.24
N ALA A 84 -1.07 11.40 -6.35
CA ALA A 84 -1.13 12.16 -7.60
C ALA A 84 -2.29 11.71 -8.48
N GLU A 85 -2.69 12.59 -9.41
CA GLU A 85 -3.73 12.32 -10.40
C GLU A 85 -3.37 11.08 -11.24
N MET A 86 -4.39 10.29 -11.60
CA MET A 86 -4.28 9.06 -12.39
C MET A 86 -3.47 7.91 -11.79
N VAL A 87 -2.84 8.06 -10.61
CA VAL A 87 -2.07 6.96 -9.99
C VAL A 87 -2.98 5.77 -9.64
N GLY A 88 -4.19 6.03 -9.14
CA GLY A 88 -5.17 4.99 -8.86
C GLY A 88 -5.57 4.21 -10.12
N GLU A 89 -5.88 4.92 -11.21
CA GLU A 89 -6.20 4.30 -12.51
C GLU A 89 -5.02 3.49 -13.07
N ALA A 90 -3.80 4.01 -12.95
CA ALA A 90 -2.59 3.33 -13.38
C ALA A 90 -2.30 2.04 -12.59
N LEU A 91 -2.85 1.87 -11.39
CA LEU A 91 -2.74 0.63 -10.61
C LEU A 91 -3.69 -0.48 -11.04
N VAL A 92 -4.81 -0.15 -11.71
CA VAL A 92 -5.86 -1.13 -12.06
C VAL A 92 -5.31 -2.35 -12.85
N PRO A 93 -4.44 -2.19 -13.86
CA PRO A 93 -3.84 -3.32 -14.58
C PRO A 93 -3.05 -4.29 -13.68
N TYR A 94 -2.59 -3.82 -12.52
CA TYR A 94 -1.74 -4.56 -11.59
C TYR A 94 -2.49 -5.19 -10.41
N TYR A 95 -3.80 -4.99 -10.29
CA TYR A 95 -4.62 -5.60 -9.25
C TYR A 95 -4.48 -7.13 -9.19
N ARG A 96 -4.27 -7.78 -10.34
CA ARG A 96 -4.07 -9.24 -10.41
C ARG A 96 -2.80 -9.71 -9.69
N GLN A 97 -1.82 -8.84 -9.50
CA GLN A 97 -0.55 -9.17 -8.83
C GLN A 97 -0.61 -8.86 -7.33
N ILE A 98 -1.37 -7.84 -6.94
CA ILE A 98 -1.39 -7.30 -5.57
C ILE A 98 -2.53 -7.89 -4.73
N LEU A 99 -3.76 -7.90 -5.28
CA LEU A 99 -4.97 -8.23 -4.54
C LEU A 99 -5.08 -9.68 -4.04
N PRO A 100 -4.58 -10.72 -4.74
CA PRO A 100 -4.68 -12.09 -4.26
C PRO A 100 -4.08 -12.30 -2.86
N VAL A 101 -2.99 -11.59 -2.55
CA VAL A 101 -2.34 -11.68 -1.23
C VAL A 101 -3.24 -11.08 -0.14
N LEU A 102 -3.90 -9.95 -0.42
CA LEU A 102 -4.84 -9.32 0.50
C LEU A 102 -6.06 -10.20 0.78
N SER A 103 -6.52 -10.96 -0.22
CA SER A 103 -7.66 -11.87 -0.05
C SER A 103 -7.42 -12.95 1.02
N ILE A 104 -6.17 -13.38 1.22
CA ILE A 104 -5.79 -14.35 2.26
C ILE A 104 -6.03 -13.76 3.65
N PHE A 105 -5.75 -12.46 3.80
CA PHE A 105 -5.76 -11.76 5.07
C PHE A 105 -7.08 -11.06 5.38
N LYS A 106 -7.98 -10.94 4.41
CA LYS A 106 -9.26 -10.24 4.54
C LYS A 106 -10.13 -10.75 5.70
N ASN A 107 -10.07 -12.06 5.98
CA ASN A 107 -10.83 -12.70 7.07
C ASN A 107 -10.01 -12.87 8.35
N MET A 108 -8.77 -12.37 8.41
CA MET A 108 -8.01 -12.27 9.66
C MET A 108 -8.55 -11.11 10.50
N ASN A 109 -9.81 -11.19 10.91
CA ASN A 109 -10.25 -10.51 12.10
C ASN A 109 -9.57 -11.23 13.25
N VAL A 110 -8.77 -10.48 14.00
CA VAL A 110 -8.07 -11.02 15.14
C VAL A 110 -9.14 -11.49 16.14
N ASN A 111 -9.42 -12.79 16.17
CA ASN A 111 -10.20 -13.44 17.21
C ASN A 111 -9.34 -13.48 18.49
N LEU A 112 -9.13 -12.32 19.12
CA LEU A 112 -8.59 -12.25 20.47
C LEU A 112 -9.77 -12.44 21.42
N GLY A 113 -9.93 -13.66 21.91
CA GLY A 113 -10.79 -13.91 23.06
C GLY A 113 -10.36 -13.05 24.25
N ASP A 114 -11.35 -12.43 24.92
CA ASP A 114 -11.32 -11.86 26.27
C ASP A 114 -10.16 -10.91 26.66
N GLY A 115 -9.53 -10.22 25.71
CA GLY A 115 -8.53 -9.18 26.00
C GLY A 115 -8.96 -7.82 25.46
N ILE A 116 -9.30 -6.88 26.36
CA ILE A 116 -9.67 -5.49 26.03
C ILE A 116 -8.61 -4.86 25.10
N GLU A 117 -9.05 -4.42 23.91
CA GLU A 117 -8.21 -3.87 22.83
C GLU A 117 -7.51 -2.56 23.22
N TYR A 118 -6.18 -2.59 23.34
CA TYR A 118 -5.30 -1.40 23.20
C TYR A 118 -4.89 -1.15 21.72
N SER A 119 -5.31 -2.01 20.80
CA SER A 119 -4.96 -2.01 19.35
C SER A 119 -5.72 -0.99 18.51
N GLN A 120 -6.85 -0.46 18.99
CA GLN A 120 -7.64 0.55 18.26
C GLN A 120 -6.89 1.88 18.09
N GLN A 121 -6.04 2.27 19.05
CA GLN A 121 -5.25 3.50 18.96
C GLN A 121 -4.15 3.47 17.89
N LYS A 122 -3.71 2.27 17.42
CA LYS A 122 -2.61 2.14 16.44
C LYS A 122 -3.04 1.77 15.02
N ARG A 123 -4.35 1.61 14.76
CA ARG A 123 -4.89 1.23 13.44
C ARG A 123 -4.15 -0.01 12.88
N GLU A 124 -4.13 -1.09 13.65
CA GLU A 124 -3.42 -2.34 13.34
C GLU A 124 -4.36 -3.52 12.99
N ASN A 125 -5.67 -3.29 12.91
CA ASN A 125 -6.60 -4.31 12.44
C ASN A 125 -6.44 -4.45 10.91
N ILE A 126 -5.80 -5.56 10.47
CA ILE A 126 -5.53 -5.82 9.06
C ILE A 126 -6.82 -5.89 8.25
N GLY A 127 -7.88 -6.51 8.77
CA GLY A 127 -9.16 -6.62 8.05
C GLY A 127 -9.74 -5.25 7.72
N VAL A 128 -9.72 -4.33 8.68
CA VAL A 128 -10.16 -2.93 8.49
C VAL A 128 -9.25 -2.21 7.48
N LEU A 129 -7.93 -2.30 7.63
CA LEU A 129 -6.99 -1.68 6.69
C LEU A 129 -7.16 -2.20 5.25
N ILE A 130 -7.39 -3.50 5.08
CA ILE A 130 -7.65 -4.08 3.76
C ILE A 130 -8.93 -3.49 3.16
N GLN A 131 -10.01 -3.45 3.94
CA GLN A 131 -11.28 -2.89 3.47
C GLN A 131 -11.14 -1.42 3.06
N GLU A 132 -10.54 -0.58 3.90
CA GLU A 132 -10.26 0.83 3.60
C GLU A 132 -9.38 0.99 2.33
N THR A 133 -8.39 0.11 2.16
CA THR A 133 -7.50 0.16 0.98
C THR A 133 -8.27 -0.19 -0.29
N LEU A 134 -9.14 -1.20 -0.26
CA LEU A 134 -9.96 -1.60 -1.40
C LEU A 134 -10.96 -0.49 -1.79
N GLU A 135 -11.55 0.19 -0.81
CA GLU A 135 -12.44 1.34 -1.05
C GLU A 135 -11.70 2.51 -1.70
N LEU A 136 -10.47 2.80 -1.28
CA LEU A 136 -9.63 3.80 -1.94
C LEU A 136 -9.25 3.37 -3.36
N PHE A 137 -8.97 2.08 -3.58
CA PHE A 137 -8.69 1.56 -4.92
C PHE A 137 -9.90 1.71 -5.85
N GLU A 138 -11.11 1.41 -5.36
CA GLU A 138 -12.35 1.64 -6.11
C GLU A 138 -12.54 3.14 -6.41
N ARG A 139 -12.41 3.99 -5.39
CA ARG A 139 -12.66 5.44 -5.49
C ARG A 139 -11.73 6.15 -6.46
N TYR A 140 -10.45 5.77 -6.50
CA TYR A 140 -9.42 6.45 -7.30
C TYR A 140 -9.01 5.66 -8.56
N GLY A 141 -9.49 4.42 -8.73
CA GLY A 141 -9.14 3.57 -9.88
C GLY A 141 -10.02 3.75 -11.11
N GLY A 142 -10.99 4.66 -11.08
CA GLY A 142 -11.88 4.94 -12.21
C GLY A 142 -12.92 3.84 -12.49
N GLU A 143 -13.55 3.92 -13.66
CA GLU A 143 -14.74 3.11 -14.02
C GLU A 143 -14.51 1.59 -13.93
N HIS A 144 -13.28 1.13 -14.21
CA HIS A 144 -12.96 -0.30 -14.24
C HIS A 144 -12.38 -0.85 -12.93
N ALA A 145 -12.25 -0.02 -11.89
CA ALA A 145 -11.66 -0.47 -10.63
C ALA A 145 -12.50 -1.56 -9.95
N PHE A 146 -13.80 -1.30 -9.76
CA PHE A 146 -14.70 -2.21 -9.06
C PHE A 146 -14.74 -3.61 -9.68
N ILE A 147 -14.89 -3.71 -11.01
CA ILE A 147 -14.97 -5.02 -11.69
C ILE A 147 -13.66 -5.82 -11.54
N ASN A 148 -12.50 -5.14 -11.57
CA ASN A 148 -11.22 -5.81 -11.37
C ASN A 148 -11.00 -6.23 -9.91
N ILE A 149 -11.42 -5.41 -8.94
CA ILE A 149 -11.37 -5.77 -7.51
C ILE A 149 -12.28 -6.97 -7.25
N LYS A 150 -13.53 -6.95 -7.72
CA LYS A 150 -14.52 -8.02 -7.52
C LYS A 150 -14.09 -9.34 -8.15
N TYR A 151 -13.43 -9.28 -9.30
CA TYR A 151 -12.87 -10.47 -9.96
C TYR A 151 -11.75 -11.13 -9.13
N MET A 152 -10.94 -10.32 -8.43
CA MET A 152 -9.84 -10.81 -7.58
C MET A 152 -10.30 -11.19 -6.17
N ILE A 153 -11.27 -10.47 -5.62
CA ILE A 153 -11.79 -10.64 -4.26
C ILE A 153 -13.33 -10.73 -4.34
N PRO A 154 -13.90 -11.91 -4.63
CA PRO A 154 -15.36 -12.05 -4.84
C PRO A 154 -16.21 -11.63 -3.63
N THR A 155 -15.64 -11.67 -2.42
CA THR A 155 -16.31 -11.26 -1.17
C THR A 155 -16.30 -9.74 -0.94
N TYR A 156 -15.68 -8.95 -1.82
CA TYR A 156 -15.66 -7.48 -1.69
C TYR A 156 -17.01 -6.88 -2.06
N TRP A 157 -17.46 -5.90 -1.28
CA TRP A 157 -18.67 -5.14 -1.50
C TRP A 157 -18.35 -3.67 -1.26
N SER A 158 -18.82 -2.82 -2.16
CA SER A 158 -18.74 -1.38 -2.04
C SER A 158 -19.79 -0.91 -1.03
N CYS A 159 -19.43 0.05 -0.19
CA CYS A 159 -20.29 0.62 0.85
C CYS A 159 -20.86 1.97 0.38
#